data_AF-A0A0P8X2N3-F1
#
_entry.id   AF-A0A0P8X2N3-F1
#
_cell.length_a   1.000
_cell.length_b   1.000
_cell.length_c   1.000
_cell.angle_alpha   90.00
_cell.angle_beta   90.00
_cell.angle_gamma   90.00
#
_symmetry.space_group_name_H-M   'P 1'
#
loop_
_entity.id
_entity.type
_entity.pdbx_description
1 polymer ?
#
loop_
_entity_poly.entity_id
_entity_poly.type
_entity_poly.pdbx_seq_one_letter_code
_entity_poly.pdbx_strand_id
1 'polypeptide(L)'
;MEKRSRNLNVSFRVSQQERDLIEKKMELAGIRSLRAYLLKMAVDGYVVQLDLSEVRQMVSLLRTATNNLNQIARRTHETGNLYDADIRDLQEHYDRLWEQAGGILKKLSEL
;
A
#
# COMPACT_ATOMS: atom_id res chain seq x y z
N MET A 1 -15.95 -38.01 34.37
CA MET A 1 -14.99 -36.99 33.90
C MET A 1 -15.67 -36.17 32.82
N GLU A 2 -16.06 -34.93 33.12
CA GLU A 2 -16.68 -34.05 32.12
C GLU A 2 -15.70 -33.80 30.96
N LYS A 3 -16.17 -34.02 29.74
CA LYS A 3 -15.42 -33.66 28.53
C LYS A 3 -15.25 -32.14 28.53
N ARG A 4 -14.01 -31.65 28.68
CA ARG A 4 -13.68 -30.24 28.48
C ARG A 4 -14.15 -29.81 27.09
N SER A 5 -14.90 -28.72 27.01
CA SER A 5 -15.43 -28.16 25.75
C SER A 5 -14.34 -27.66 24.78
N ARG A 6 -13.08 -27.56 25.23
CA ARG A 6 -11.94 -27.12 24.43
C ARG A 6 -10.84 -28.18 24.49
N ASN A 7 -10.83 -29.10 23.54
CA ASN A 7 -9.92 -30.25 23.46
C ASN A 7 -8.88 -30.15 22.32
N LEU A 8 -8.98 -29.15 21.45
CA LEU A 8 -8.05 -28.93 20.35
C LEU A 8 -6.96 -27.94 20.75
N ASN A 9 -5.72 -28.22 20.33
CA ASN A 9 -4.56 -27.36 20.51
C ASN A 9 -4.16 -26.71 19.18
N VAL A 10 -3.88 -25.41 19.22
CA VAL A 10 -3.34 -24.64 18.08
C VAL A 10 -2.06 -23.97 18.58
N SER A 11 -0.93 -24.32 17.97
CA SER A 11 0.38 -23.82 18.36
C SER A 11 1.19 -23.36 17.15
N PHE A 12 1.92 -22.26 17.30
CA PHE A 12 2.87 -21.74 16.33
C PHE A 12 4.15 -21.31 17.04
N ARG A 13 5.28 -21.34 16.32
CA ARG A 13 6.58 -20.89 16.85
C ARG A 13 6.77 -19.41 16.54
N VAL A 14 7.37 -18.69 17.48
CA VAL A 14 7.72 -17.28 17.35
C VAL A 14 9.15 -17.06 17.81
N SER A 15 9.79 -16.07 17.23
CA SER A 15 11.01 -15.47 17.75
C SER A 15 10.73 -14.68 19.04
N GLN A 16 11.79 -14.35 19.78
CA GLN A 16 11.67 -13.49 20.96
C GLN A 16 11.08 -12.12 20.61
N GLN A 17 11.49 -11.54 19.48
CA GLN A 17 11.00 -10.24 19.02
C GLN A 17 9.50 -10.25 18.73
N GLU A 18 9.01 -11.28 18.04
CA GLU A 18 7.58 -11.45 17.78
C GLU A 18 6.79 -11.65 19.07
N ARG A 19 7.36 -12.39 20.03
CA ARG A 19 6.74 -12.59 21.35
C ARG A 19 6.58 -11.28 22.11
N ASP A 20 7.61 -10.45 22.15
CA ASP A 20 7.59 -9.16 22.83
C ASP A 20 6.56 -8.21 22.19
N LEU A 21 6.43 -8.24 20.86
CA LEU A 21 5.42 -7.46 20.14
C LEU A 21 3.99 -7.93 20.45
N ILE A 22 3.78 -9.24 20.54
CA ILE A 22 2.48 -9.82 20.93
C ILE A 22 2.11 -9.38 22.35
N GLU A 23 3.05 -9.43 23.30
CA GLU A 23 2.81 -9.03 24.69
C GLU A 23 2.51 -7.54 24.82
N LYS A 24 3.24 -6.67 24.12
CA LYS A 24 2.95 -5.22 24.07
C LYS A 24 1.55 -4.94 23.53
N LYS A 25 1.15 -5.58 22.41
CA LYS A 25 -0.20 -5.40 21.86
C LYS A 25 -1.29 -5.96 22.78
N MET A 26 -1.00 -7.05 23.48
CA MET A 26 -1.88 -7.62 24.48
C MET A 26 -2.10 -6.66 25.67
N GLU A 27 -1.04 -6.02 26.16
CA GLU A 27 -1.11 -5.00 27.20
C GLU A 27 -1.94 -3.78 26.76
N LEU A 28 -1.70 -3.28 25.54
CA LEU A 28 -2.49 -2.18 24.95
C LEU A 28 -3.98 -2.53 24.83
N ALA A 29 -4.31 -3.78 24.56
CA ALA A 29 -5.68 -4.28 24.52
C ALA A 29 -6.28 -4.52 25.93
N GLY A 30 -5.51 -4.36 27.00
CA GLY A 30 -5.95 -4.61 28.38
C GLY A 30 -6.21 -6.09 28.70
N ILE A 31 -5.70 -7.01 27.88
CA ILE A 31 -5.93 -8.45 28.05
C ILE A 31 -4.76 -9.05 28.84
N ARG A 32 -5.04 -9.82 29.90
CA ARG A 32 -3.98 -10.40 30.75
C ARG A 32 -3.52 -11.79 30.31
N SER A 33 -4.38 -12.51 29.58
CA SER A 33 -4.10 -13.88 29.17
C SER A 33 -3.70 -13.91 27.71
N LEU A 34 -2.50 -14.41 27.42
CA LEU A 34 -2.03 -14.60 26.05
C LEU A 34 -2.99 -15.47 25.24
N ARG A 35 -3.53 -16.53 25.84
CA ARG A 35 -4.53 -17.40 25.19
C ARG A 35 -5.78 -16.60 24.83
N ALA A 36 -6.28 -15.76 25.73
CA ALA A 36 -7.45 -14.94 25.47
C ALA A 36 -7.18 -13.90 24.38
N TYR A 37 -6.00 -13.27 24.41
CA TYR A 37 -5.57 -12.30 23.41
C TYR A 37 -5.47 -12.94 22.02
N LEU A 38 -4.72 -14.04 21.90
CA LEU A 38 -4.55 -14.75 20.63
C LEU A 38 -5.87 -15.27 20.09
N LEU A 39 -6.75 -15.81 20.94
CA LEU A 39 -8.06 -16.28 20.52
C LEU A 39 -8.97 -15.12 20.10
N LYS A 40 -8.95 -13.99 20.83
CA LYS A 40 -9.69 -12.77 20.47
C LYS A 40 -9.24 -12.25 19.11
N MET A 41 -7.94 -12.20 18.86
CA MET A 41 -7.40 -11.76 17.57
C MET A 41 -7.66 -12.76 16.44
N ALA A 42 -7.64 -14.07 16.71
CA ALA A 42 -7.90 -15.08 15.71
C ALA A 42 -9.38 -15.21 15.32
N VAL A 43 -10.30 -14.89 16.24
CA VAL A 43 -11.76 -15.02 16.04
C VAL A 43 -12.40 -13.69 15.67
N ASP A 44 -12.07 -12.61 16.38
CA ASP A 44 -12.71 -11.30 16.24
C ASP A 44 -11.78 -10.25 15.59
N GLY A 45 -10.53 -10.60 15.29
CA GLY A 45 -9.60 -9.69 14.65
C GLY A 45 -10.06 -9.36 13.24
N TYR A 46 -10.05 -8.07 12.89
CA TYR A 46 -10.26 -7.63 11.52
C TYR A 46 -8.95 -7.75 10.73
N VAL A 47 -8.99 -8.48 9.62
CA VAL A 47 -7.91 -8.47 8.64
C VAL A 47 -8.17 -7.31 7.70
N VAL A 48 -7.38 -6.25 7.82
CA VAL A 48 -7.40 -5.15 6.84
C VAL A 48 -6.47 -5.54 5.71
N GLN A 49 -7.04 -5.99 4.59
CA GLN A 49 -6.32 -6.13 3.34
C GLN A 49 -6.39 -4.79 2.61
N LEU A 50 -5.30 -4.05 2.64
CA LEU A 50 -5.20 -2.78 1.93
C LEU A 50 -4.76 -3.08 0.49
N ASP A 51 -5.71 -2.99 -0.45
CA ASP A 51 -5.38 -3.03 -1.87
C ASP A 51 -4.72 -1.70 -2.26
N LEU A 52 -3.47 -1.79 -2.70
CA LEU A 52 -2.66 -0.65 -3.13
C LEU A 52 -2.43 -0.69 -4.64
N SER A 53 -3.26 -1.41 -5.39
CA SER A 53 -3.14 -1.52 -6.84
C SER A 53 -3.19 -0.15 -7.53
N GLU A 54 -4.04 0.75 -7.03
CA GLU A 54 -4.22 2.12 -7.50
C GLU A 54 -2.97 2.97 -7.24
N VAL A 55 -2.37 2.86 -6.06
CA VAL A 55 -1.10 3.55 -5.73
C VAL A 55 0.02 3.07 -6.66
N ARG A 56 0.07 1.76 -6.95
CA ARG A 56 1.04 1.21 -7.90
C ARG A 56 0.83 1.75 -9.32
N GLN A 57 -0.43 1.92 -9.75
CA GLN A 57 -0.75 2.55 -11.04
C GLN A 57 -0.29 4.00 -11.08
N MET A 58 -0.54 4.78 -10.01
CA MET A 58 -0.08 6.17 -9.92
C MET A 58 1.43 6.30 -10.03
N VAL A 59 2.19 5.43 -9.35
CA VAL A 59 3.66 5.39 -9.46
C VAL A 59 4.12 5.07 -10.89
N SER A 60 3.39 4.23 -11.62
CA SER A 60 3.66 3.95 -13.03
C SER A 60 3.45 5.18 -13.91
N LEU A 61 2.34 5.90 -13.71
CA LEU A 61 2.04 7.13 -14.44
C LEU A 61 3.12 8.20 -14.21
N LEU A 62 3.55 8.41 -12.96
CA LEU A 62 4.63 9.35 -12.63
C LEU A 62 5.93 8.99 -13.35
N ARG A 63 6.29 7.70 -13.40
CA ARG A 63 7.49 7.24 -14.12
C ARG A 63 7.42 7.58 -15.60
N THR A 64 6.27 7.37 -16.22
CA THR A 64 6.05 7.73 -17.63
C THR A 64 6.18 9.23 -17.85
N ALA A 65 5.61 10.05 -16.95
CA ALA A 65 5.76 11.51 -16.98
C ALA A 65 7.24 11.94 -16.94
N THR A 66 7.99 11.41 -15.98
CA THR A 66 9.43 11.69 -15.81
C THR A 66 10.24 11.24 -17.01
N ASN A 67 9.93 10.08 -17.59
CA ASN A 67 10.60 9.59 -18.79
C ASN A 67 10.36 10.51 -20.00
N ASN A 68 9.12 10.97 -20.19
CA ASN A 68 8.78 11.89 -21.27
C ASN A 68 9.49 13.24 -21.10
N LEU A 69 9.49 13.80 -19.89
CA LEU A 69 10.28 15.00 -19.57
C LEU A 69 11.77 14.82 -19.88
N ASN A 70 12.36 13.69 -19.49
CA ASN A 70 13.77 13.39 -19.73
C ASN A 70 14.10 13.25 -21.23
N GLN A 71 13.15 12.79 -22.05
CA GLN A 71 13.32 12.73 -23.50
C GLN A 71 13.32 14.12 -24.12
N ILE A 72 12.44 15.01 -23.66
CA ILE A 72 12.41 16.40 -24.15
C ILE A 72 13.67 17.13 -23.71
N ALA A 73 14.08 16.99 -22.45
CA ALA A 73 15.31 17.59 -21.95
C ALA A 73 16.54 17.16 -22.78
N ARG A 74 16.64 15.88 -23.14
CA ARG A 74 17.68 15.37 -24.04
C ARG A 74 17.59 15.99 -25.43
N ARG A 75 16.42 15.98 -26.06
CA ARG A 75 16.22 16.56 -27.41
C ARG A 75 16.56 18.05 -27.46
N THR A 76 16.14 18.83 -26.46
CA THR A 76 16.50 20.25 -26.34
C THR A 76 18.00 20.44 -26.17
N HIS A 77 18.67 19.57 -25.40
CA HIS A 77 20.13 19.63 -25.23
C HIS A 77 20.89 19.25 -26.50
N GLU A 78 20.38 18.29 -27.28
CA GLU A 78 21.00 17.80 -28.52
C GLU A 78 20.81 18.76 -29.70
N THR A 79 19.63 19.39 -29.83
CA THR A 79 19.27 20.25 -30.97
C THR A 79 19.34 21.75 -30.68
N GLY A 80 19.46 22.15 -29.41
CA GLY A 80 19.50 23.56 -28.98
C GLY A 80 18.18 24.32 -29.14
N ASN A 81 17.14 23.69 -29.68
CA ASN A 81 15.85 24.30 -29.97
C ASN A 81 14.71 23.48 -29.33
N LEU A 82 13.72 24.16 -28.76
CA LEU A 82 12.48 23.57 -28.27
C LEU A 82 11.37 23.96 -29.26
N TYR A 83 10.80 22.99 -29.98
CA TYR A 83 9.75 23.27 -30.95
C TYR A 83 8.37 23.29 -30.27
N ASP A 84 7.46 24.13 -30.78
CA ASP A 84 6.06 24.18 -30.33
C ASP A 84 5.34 22.83 -30.40
N ALA A 85 5.77 21.94 -31.30
CA ALA A 85 5.26 20.57 -31.39
C ALA A 85 5.67 19.73 -30.17
N ASP A 86 6.92 19.85 -29.71
CA ASP A 86 7.39 19.14 -28.51
C ASP A 86 6.66 19.63 -27.25
N ILE A 87 6.33 20.92 -27.19
CA ILE A 87 5.55 21.52 -26.09
C ILE A 87 4.10 21.04 -26.13
N ARG A 88 3.47 20.98 -27.31
CA ARG A 88 2.10 20.49 -27.48
C ARG A 88 1.97 19.01 -27.12
N ASP A 89 2.89 18.18 -27.60
CA ASP A 89 2.93 16.75 -27.23
C ASP A 89 3.08 16.57 -25.71
N LEU A 90 3.88 17.42 -25.07
CA LEU A 90 4.03 17.41 -23.62
C LEU A 90 2.71 17.78 -22.91
N GLN A 91 2.04 18.85 -23.36
CA GLN A 91 0.77 19.30 -22.79
C GLN A 91 -0.31 18.21 -22.90
N GLU A 92 -0.49 17.61 -24.07
CA GLU A 92 -1.47 16.52 -24.26
C GLU A 92 -1.17 15.31 -23.36
N HIS A 93 0.11 14.94 -23.23
CA HIS A 93 0.50 13.85 -22.35
C HIS A 93 0.26 14.18 -20.87
N TYR A 94 0.53 15.41 -20.43
CA TYR A 94 0.28 15.86 -19.06
C TYR A 94 -1.21 15.91 -18.72
N ASP A 95 -2.05 16.35 -19.65
CA ASP A 95 -3.51 16.41 -19.45
C ASP A 95 -4.09 15.00 -19.23
N ARG A 96 -3.68 14.03 -20.05
CA ARG A 96 -4.06 12.62 -19.86
C ARG A 96 -3.55 12.05 -18.53
N LEU A 97 -2.34 12.43 -18.13
CA LEU A 97 -1.74 11.99 -16.87
C LEU A 97 -2.53 12.54 -15.66
N TRP A 98 -2.95 13.80 -15.74
CA TRP A 98 -3.77 14.45 -14.72
C TRP A 98 -5.16 13.82 -14.59
N GLU A 99 -5.81 13.49 -15.71
CA GLU A 99 -7.10 12.79 -15.70
C GLU A 99 -6.98 11.41 -15.03
N GLN A 100 -5.97 10.63 -15.41
CA GLN A 100 -5.73 9.30 -14.84
C GLN A 100 -5.35 9.36 -13.35
N ALA A 101 -4.50 10.31 -12.96
CA ALA A 101 -4.14 10.53 -11.56
C ALA A 101 -5.36 10.96 -10.73
N GLY A 102 -6.21 11.84 -11.26
CA GLY A 102 -7.46 12.25 -10.62
C GLY A 102 -8.42 11.08 -10.39
N GLY A 103 -8.55 10.19 -11.38
CA GLY A 103 -9.35 8.96 -11.24
C GLY A 103 -8.84 8.02 -10.16
N ILE A 104 -7.52 7.89 -10.01
CA ILE A 104 -6.89 7.10 -8.95
C ILE A 104 -7.10 7.74 -7.57
N LEU A 105 -6.84 9.04 -7.43
CA LEU A 105 -7.02 9.75 -6.16
C LEU A 105 -8.47 9.70 -5.68
N LYS A 106 -9.44 9.78 -6.59
CA LYS A 106 -10.86 9.61 -6.26
C LYS A 106 -11.15 8.23 -5.68
N LYS A 107 -10.68 7.16 -6.33
CA LYS A 107 -10.85 5.78 -5.83
C LYS A 107 -10.18 5.58 -4.47
N LEU A 108 -8.99 6.14 -4.27
CA LEU A 108 -8.28 6.07 -2.98
C LEU A 108 -9.01 6.83 -1.86
N SER A 109 -9.72 7.92 -2.19
CA SER A 109 -10.51 8.67 -1.19
C SER A 109 -11.79 7.95 -0.75
N GLU A 110 -12.19 6.91 -1.48
CA GLU A 110 -13.38 6.09 -1.21
C GLU A 110 -13.03 4.79 -0.43
N LEU A 111 -11.73 4.52 -0.20
CA LEU A 111 -11.21 3.42 0.64
C LEU A 111 -11.16 3.81 2.12
#